data_AF-A0A259DHM0-F1
#
_entry.id   AF-A0A259DHM0-F1
#
_cell.length_a   1.000
_cell.length_b   1.000
_cell.length_c   1.000
_cell.angle_alpha   90.00
_cell.angle_beta   90.00
_cell.angle_gamma   90.00
#
_symmetry.space_group_name_H-M   'P 1'
#
loop_
_entity.id
_entity.type
_entity.pdbx_description
1 polymer ?
#
loop_
_entity_poly.entity_id
_entity_poly.type
_entity_poly.pdbx_seq_one_letter_code
_entity_poly.pdbx_strand_id
1 'polypeptide(L)'
;MITASLRLTGLLNDGAEVYRSYYLVADFGSSGSGKASIIPMSGGAPMPDDDHLMVKYGGEEAALKAAAEAIKALPGNQGLDVTAVINPD
;
A
#
# COMPACT_ATOMS: atom_id res chain seq x y z
N MET A 1 12.78 -8.05 6.16
CA MET A 1 11.77 -7.00 6.27
C MET A 1 12.09 -5.96 5.21
N ILE A 2 11.09 -5.57 4.44
CA ILE A 2 11.18 -4.42 3.54
C ILE A 2 10.06 -3.46 3.87
N THR A 3 10.33 -2.17 3.78
CA THR A 3 9.31 -1.15 4.04
C THR A 3 9.13 -0.25 2.83
N ALA A 4 7.95 0.34 2.69
CA ALA A 4 7.72 1.35 1.67
C ALA A 4 6.82 2.47 2.16
N SER A 5 7.09 3.67 1.68
CA SER A 5 6.17 4.80 1.79
C SER A 5 5.46 4.99 0.46
N LEU A 6 4.14 4.92 0.47
CA LEU A 6 3.30 5.23 -0.67
C LEU A 6 2.68 6.62 -0.49
N ARG A 7 2.73 7.41 -1.55
CA ARG A 7 2.05 8.70 -1.65
C ARG A 7 1.16 8.68 -2.87
N LEU A 8 -0.10 9.04 -2.68
CA LEU A 8 -1.09 9.18 -3.73
C LEU A 8 -1.54 10.64 -3.78
N THR A 9 -1.47 11.23 -4.96
CA THR A 9 -1.81 12.64 -5.18
C THR A 9 -2.64 12.80 -6.44
N GLY A 10 -3.52 13.79 -6.48
CA GLY A 10 -4.27 14.12 -7.69
C GLY A 10 -5.54 14.88 -7.38
N LEU A 11 -6.40 14.99 -8.39
CA LEU A 11 -7.72 15.61 -8.28
C LEU A 11 -8.79 14.51 -8.24
N LEU A 12 -9.74 14.63 -7.32
CA LEU A 12 -10.98 13.86 -7.37
C LEU A 12 -11.92 14.41 -8.45
N ASN A 13 -13.00 13.66 -8.73
CA ASN A 13 -14.00 14.03 -9.75
C ASN A 13 -14.71 15.37 -9.48
N ASP A 14 -14.69 15.85 -8.25
CA ASP A 14 -15.24 17.16 -7.85
C ASP A 14 -14.21 18.30 -7.94
N GLY A 15 -12.98 18.01 -8.39
CA GLY A 15 -11.88 18.97 -8.49
C GLY A 15 -11.13 19.20 -7.17
N ALA A 16 -11.41 18.43 -6.12
CA ALA A 16 -10.66 18.53 -4.87
C ALA A 16 -9.27 17.89 -5.00
N GLU A 17 -8.22 18.63 -4.62
CA GLU A 17 -6.88 18.07 -4.47
C GLU A 17 -6.83 17.11 -3.29
N VAL A 18 -6.32 15.91 -3.53
CA VAL A 18 -6.16 14.89 -2.51
C VAL A 18 -4.69 14.53 -2.36
N TYR A 19 -4.29 14.42 -1.10
CA TYR A 19 -3.03 13.85 -0.68
C TYR A 19 -3.31 12.68 0.26
N ARG A 20 -2.76 11.51 -0.05
CA ARG A 20 -2.82 10.33 0.81
C ARG A 20 -1.46 9.69 0.98
N SER A 21 -1.17 9.26 2.19
CA SER A 21 0.07 8.57 2.51
C SER A 21 -0.20 7.28 3.26
N TYR A 22 0.59 6.25 2.93
CA TYR A 22 0.57 4.96 3.58
C TYR A 22 2.00 4.52 3.85
N TYR A 23 2.21 3.87 4.99
CA TYR A 23 3.43 3.14 5.29
C TYR A 23 3.14 1.65 5.21
N LEU A 24 3.97 0.94 4.45
CA LEU A 24 3.87 -0.50 4.25
C LEU A 24 5.06 -1.17 4.92
N VAL A 25 4.77 -2.23 5.67
CA VAL A 25 5.80 -3.09 6.27
C VAL A 25 5.54 -4.50 5.77
N ALA A 26 6.52 -5.11 5.12
CA ALA A 26 6.42 -6.47 4.62
C ALA A 26 7.53 -7.36 5.16
N ASP A 27 7.14 -8.57 5.56
CA ASP A 27 7.98 -9.56 6.20
C ASP A 27 7.85 -10.93 5.52
N PHE A 28 8.93 -11.71 5.59
CA PHE A 28 9.01 -13.02 4.98
C PHE A 28 8.28 -14.02 5.86
N GLY A 29 7.30 -14.70 5.30
CA GLY A 29 6.52 -15.72 5.97
C GLY A 29 7.14 -17.12 5.80
N SER A 30 6.45 -18.13 6.31
CA SER A 30 6.88 -19.53 6.13
C SER A 30 6.86 -19.95 4.66
N SER A 31 7.81 -20.79 4.25
CA SER A 31 7.77 -21.50 2.95
C SER A 31 7.67 -20.59 1.71
N GLY A 32 8.34 -19.43 1.72
CA GLY A 32 8.36 -18.52 0.56
C GLY A 32 7.16 -17.56 0.49
N SER A 33 6.27 -17.61 1.48
CA SER A 33 5.17 -16.65 1.62
C SER A 33 5.67 -15.29 2.10
N GLY A 34 4.80 -14.29 2.01
CA GLY A 34 5.05 -12.97 2.57
C GLY A 34 3.78 -12.40 3.19
N LYS A 35 3.96 -11.53 4.18
CA LYS A 35 2.88 -10.76 4.80
C LYS A 35 3.23 -9.28 4.74
N ALA A 36 2.27 -8.44 4.36
CA ALA A 36 2.38 -6.99 4.40
C ALA A 36 1.33 -6.42 5.36
N SER A 37 1.69 -5.35 6.05
CA SER A 37 0.79 -4.54 6.88
C SER A 37 0.66 -3.16 6.26
N ILE A 38 -0.56 -2.64 6.22
CA ILE A 38 -0.90 -1.34 5.64
C ILE A 38 -1.21 -0.37 6.76
N ILE A 39 -0.49 0.74 6.82
CA ILE A 39 -0.63 1.75 7.88
C ILE A 39 -0.98 3.09 7.22
N PRO A 40 -2.19 3.64 7.41
CA PRO A 40 -2.54 4.94 6.85
C PRO A 40 -1.82 6.04 7.64
N MET A 41 -1.16 6.95 6.92
CA MET A 41 -0.35 8.03 7.50
C MET A 41 -0.98 9.42 7.32
N SER A 42 -2.07 9.51 6.57
CA SER A 42 -2.85 10.74 6.35
C SER A 42 -4.31 10.56 6.74
N GLY A 43 -4.94 11.60 7.28
CA GLY A 43 -6.37 11.58 7.60
C GLY A 43 -7.25 11.36 6.37
N GLY A 44 -8.29 10.52 6.50
CA GLY A 44 -9.23 10.23 5.40
C GLY A 44 -8.68 9.33 4.29
N ALA A 45 -7.51 8.70 4.49
CA ALA A 45 -7.01 7.66 3.61
C ALA A 45 -7.89 6.40 3.74
N PRO A 46 -8.52 5.90 2.65
CA PRO A 46 -9.30 4.68 2.70
C PRO A 46 -8.38 3.50 3.00
N MET A 47 -8.92 2.54 3.74
CA MET A 47 -8.25 1.30 4.08
C MET A 47 -8.96 0.13 3.40
N PRO A 48 -8.24 -0.95 3.06
CA PRO A 48 -8.88 -2.23 2.80
C PRO A 48 -9.58 -2.75 4.05
N ASP A 49 -10.46 -3.74 3.89
CA ASP A 49 -11.18 -4.35 5.02
C ASP A 49 -10.24 -5.09 5.99
N ASP A 50 -9.12 -5.60 5.48
CA ASP A 50 -8.03 -6.21 6.26
C ASP A 50 -6.77 -5.35 6.12
N ASP A 51 -6.17 -4.96 7.24
CA ASP A 51 -4.93 -4.19 7.29
C ASP A 51 -3.69 -5.06 7.03
N HIS A 52 -3.87 -6.37 6.98
CA HIS A 52 -2.87 -7.35 6.63
C HIS A 52 -3.18 -8.05 5.31
N LEU A 53 -2.15 -8.17 4.47
CA LEU A 53 -2.24 -8.92 3.23
C LEU A 53 -1.18 -10.02 3.22
N MET A 54 -1.61 -11.25 2.94
CA MET A 54 -0.73 -12.40 2.83
C MET A 54 -0.67 -12.93 1.40
N VAL A 55 0.52 -13.26 0.92
CA VAL A 55 0.76 -13.93 -0.36
C VAL A 55 1.40 -15.29 -0.13
N LYS A 56 1.05 -16.28 -0.95
CA LYS A 56 1.57 -17.65 -0.80
C LYS A 56 3.03 -17.80 -1.26
N TYR A 57 3.48 -16.97 -2.20
CA TYR A 57 4.79 -17.06 -2.83
C TYR A 57 5.36 -15.67 -3.13
N GLY A 58 6.69 -15.60 -3.30
CA GLY A 58 7.40 -14.37 -3.68
C GLY A 58 7.84 -13.50 -2.49
N GLY A 59 7.68 -13.99 -1.25
CA GLY A 59 8.22 -13.34 -0.06
C GLY A 59 7.67 -11.93 0.19
N GLU A 60 8.50 -11.13 0.86
CA GLU A 60 8.19 -9.76 1.29
C GLU A 60 7.87 -8.85 0.10
N GLU A 61 8.61 -8.99 -1.00
CA GLU A 61 8.45 -8.17 -2.20
C GLU A 61 7.07 -8.36 -2.86
N ALA A 62 6.64 -9.62 -3.00
CA ALA A 62 5.32 -9.92 -3.54
C ALA A 62 4.20 -9.42 -2.62
N ALA A 63 4.37 -9.52 -1.29
CA ALA A 63 3.41 -8.99 -0.33
C ALA A 63 3.31 -7.47 -0.41
N LEU A 64 4.45 -6.77 -0.48
CA LEU A 64 4.51 -5.32 -0.60
C LEU A 64 3.84 -4.82 -1.88
N LYS A 65 4.12 -5.48 -3.01
CA LYS A 65 3.48 -5.16 -4.29
C LYS A 65 1.98 -5.39 -4.24
N ALA A 66 1.53 -6.50 -3.67
CA ALA A 66 0.11 -6.80 -3.54
C ALA A 66 -0.62 -5.78 -2.63
N ALA A 67 0.01 -5.35 -1.53
CA ALA A 67 -0.52 -4.29 -0.68
C ALA A 67 -0.61 -2.94 -1.41
N ALA A 68 0.41 -2.57 -2.18
CA ALA A 68 0.39 -1.36 -3.00
C ALA A 68 -0.74 -1.37 -4.04
N GLU A 69 -0.95 -2.49 -4.73
CA GLU A 69 -2.04 -2.64 -5.70
C GLU A 69 -3.42 -2.64 -5.02
N ALA A 70 -3.56 -3.26 -3.85
CA ALA A 70 -4.80 -3.21 -3.08
C ALA A 70 -5.16 -1.77 -2.70
N ILE A 71 -4.20 -0.97 -2.24
CA ILE A 71 -4.40 0.46 -1.93
C ILE A 71 -4.85 1.24 -3.17
N LYS A 72 -4.17 1.05 -4.31
CA LYS A 72 -4.53 1.73 -5.56
C LYS A 72 -5.95 1.41 -6.02
N ALA A 73 -6.40 0.18 -5.81
CA ALA A 73 -7.72 -0.28 -6.23
C ALA A 73 -8.88 0.25 -5.38
N LEU A 74 -8.60 0.77 -4.16
CA LEU A 74 -9.64 1.29 -3.27
C LEU A 74 -10.43 2.41 -3.96
N PRO A 75 -11.78 2.43 -3.88
CA PRO A 75 -12.62 3.38 -4.61
C PRO A 75 -12.19 4.85 -4.45
N GLY A 76 -11.74 5.24 -3.27
CA GLY A 76 -11.27 6.60 -3.04
C GLY A 76 -9.93 6.94 -3.71
N ASN A 77 -9.09 5.96 -4.03
CA ASN A 77 -7.73 6.15 -4.54
C ASN A 77 -7.64 6.03 -6.07
N GLN A 78 -8.73 5.60 -6.73
CA GLN A 78 -8.75 5.38 -8.17
C GLN A 78 -8.47 6.68 -8.93
N GLY A 79 -7.55 6.62 -9.90
CA GLY A 79 -7.16 7.76 -10.72
C GLY A 79 -6.14 8.71 -10.08
N LEU A 80 -5.70 8.47 -8.84
CA LEU A 80 -4.61 9.22 -8.23
C LEU A 80 -3.25 8.73 -8.73
N ASP A 81 -2.32 9.68 -8.93
CA ASP A 81 -0.93 9.38 -9.23
C ASP A 81 -0.25 8.78 -8.01
N VAL A 82 0.53 7.71 -8.21
CA VAL A 82 1.15 6.97 -7.11
C VAL A 82 2.67 7.04 -7.19
N THR A 83 3.28 7.54 -6.12
CA THR A 83 4.72 7.47 -5.90
C THR A 83 5.02 6.50 -4.76
N ALA A 84 5.94 5.56 -4.97
CA ALA A 84 6.40 4.64 -3.94
C ALA A 84 7.90 4.81 -3.71
N VAL A 85 8.30 4.88 -2.44
CA VAL A 85 9.71 4.83 -2.03
C VAL A 85 9.90 3.56 -1.23
N ILE A 86 10.68 2.63 -1.77
CA ILE A 86 11.01 1.35 -1.13
C ILE A 86 12.31 1.55 -0.35
N ASN A 87 12.28 1.19 0.93
CA ASN A 87 13.45 1.16 1.79
C ASN A 87 13.76 -0.31 2.09
N PRO A 88 14.70 -0.93 1.37
CA PRO A 88 15.26 -2.20 1.79
C PRO A 88 16.07 -1.96 3.07
N ASP A 89 15.87 -2.81 4.08
CA ASP A 89 16.74 -2.84 5.26
C ASP A 89 18.20 -3.20 4.90
#